data_AF-A0A832GY96-F1
#
_entry.id   AF-A0A832GY96-F1
#
_cell.length_a   1.000
_cell.length_b   1.000
_cell.length_c   1.000
_cell.angle_alpha   90.00
_cell.angle_beta   90.00
_cell.angle_gamma   90.00
#
_symmetry.space_group_name_H-M   'P 1'
#
loop_
_entity.id
_entity.type
_entity.pdbx_description
1 polymer ?
#
loop_
_entity_poly.entity_id
_entity_poly.type
_entity_poly.pdbx_seq_one_letter_code
_entity_poly.pdbx_strand_id
1 'polypeptide(L)'
;MRVLALAVLIAALQLAAAGPVALLASDGSTPLVGARIVAEKLDGTRIELIVPPEGSVTVREVPLGVLKITVVSWKEVPVNYTCVVTPLNSTVAVPKIHRLAVSVVGARGQGLGRAAVEIVYDGRVVERGVADEAGSYVTFLPAASYVVRAGYGGKTAEKRVDLAAPDRVTVQLDVFAEVGGIALSSGEVMGLIALAALIPLVLFVIAYEYAQWRRKRVLKVVAGPQS
;
A
#
# COMPACT_ATOMS: atom_id res chain seq x y z
N MET A 1 -2.09 -62.81 13.96
CA MET A 1 -1.42 -62.21 12.78
C MET A 1 -2.24 -61.12 12.07
N ARG A 2 -3.58 -61.20 11.98
CA ARG A 2 -4.40 -60.18 11.30
C ARG A 2 -4.38 -58.78 11.91
N VAL A 3 -4.29 -58.66 13.24
CA VAL A 3 -4.28 -57.36 13.95
C VAL A 3 -2.94 -56.63 13.81
N LEU A 4 -1.83 -57.36 13.82
CA LEU A 4 -0.49 -56.79 13.58
C LEU A 4 -0.34 -56.28 12.14
N ALA A 5 -0.89 -57.01 11.16
CA ALA A 5 -0.88 -56.57 9.77
C ALA A 5 -1.75 -55.31 9.56
N LEU A 6 -2.88 -55.19 10.26
CA LEU A 6 -3.73 -54.00 10.20
C LEU A 6 -3.07 -52.78 10.88
N ALA A 7 -2.38 -52.98 12.01
CA ALA A 7 -1.65 -51.92 12.69
C ALA A 7 -0.44 -51.42 11.87
N VAL A 8 0.28 -52.32 11.19
CA VAL A 8 1.36 -51.97 10.27
C VAL A 8 0.82 -51.24 9.02
N LEU A 9 -0.36 -51.63 8.51
CA LEU A 9 -1.01 -50.94 7.39
C LEU A 9 -1.51 -49.53 7.77
N ILE A 10 -2.06 -49.36 8.97
CA ILE A 10 -2.49 -48.05 9.50
C ILE A 10 -1.27 -47.17 9.80
N ALA A 11 -0.19 -47.73 10.34
CA ALA A 11 1.06 -47.01 10.53
C ALA A 11 1.74 -46.64 9.20
N ALA A 12 1.64 -47.48 8.17
CA ALA A 12 2.13 -47.18 6.82
C ALA A 12 1.28 -46.11 6.10
N LEU A 13 -0.04 -46.04 6.36
CA LEU A 13 -0.90 -44.98 5.81
C LEU A 13 -0.62 -43.60 6.42
N GLN A 14 -0.15 -43.56 7.67
CA GLN A 14 0.23 -42.31 8.35
C GLN A 14 1.58 -41.75 7.86
N LEU A 15 2.37 -42.53 7.10
CA LEU A 15 3.74 -42.20 6.72
C LEU A 15 3.89 -41.39 5.42
N ALA A 16 2.80 -41.09 4.72
CA ALA A 16 2.88 -40.51 3.37
C ALA A 16 2.43 -39.04 3.30
N ALA A 17 2.38 -38.29 4.40
CA ALA A 17 2.15 -36.84 4.34
C ALA A 17 3.50 -36.11 4.47
N ALA A 18 3.81 -35.21 3.53
CA ALA A 18 4.78 -34.18 3.85
C ALA A 18 4.15 -33.28 4.91
N GLY A 19 4.89 -33.00 5.99
CA GLY A 19 4.45 -32.07 7.03
C GLY A 19 4.12 -30.68 6.45
N PRO A 20 3.44 -29.81 7.22
CA PRO A 20 3.05 -28.50 6.73
C PRO A 20 4.29 -27.71 6.27
N VAL A 21 4.29 -27.32 5.01
CA VAL A 21 5.37 -26.56 4.39
C VAL A 21 5.08 -25.08 4.51
N ALA A 22 5.91 -24.34 5.23
CA ALA A 22 5.80 -22.89 5.38
C ALA A 22 6.68 -22.19 4.32
N LEU A 23 6.06 -21.28 3.56
CA LEU A 23 6.76 -20.42 2.60
C LEU A 23 6.77 -19.00 3.16
N LEU A 24 7.96 -18.48 3.44
CA LEU A 24 8.17 -17.19 4.07
C LEU A 24 8.85 -16.23 3.08
N ALA A 25 8.66 -14.93 3.25
CA ALA A 25 9.42 -13.90 2.55
C ALA A 25 10.90 -13.95 2.96
N SER A 26 11.73 -13.13 2.31
CA SER A 26 13.17 -13.11 2.56
C SER A 26 13.55 -12.64 3.97
N ASP A 27 12.60 -12.12 4.75
CA ASP A 27 12.76 -11.77 6.17
C ASP A 27 12.70 -13.00 7.10
N GLY A 28 12.27 -14.16 6.59
CA GLY A 28 12.10 -15.39 7.36
C GLY A 28 10.93 -15.35 8.34
N SER A 29 10.00 -14.39 8.21
CA SER A 29 8.87 -14.24 9.15
C SER A 29 7.52 -14.01 8.47
N THR A 30 7.49 -13.36 7.32
CA THR A 30 6.24 -13.01 6.65
C THR A 30 5.76 -14.17 5.76
N PRO A 31 4.61 -14.82 6.04
CA PRO A 31 4.12 -15.92 5.21
C PRO A 31 3.61 -15.45 3.85
N LEU A 32 3.87 -16.22 2.80
CA LEU A 32 3.44 -15.92 1.43
C LEU A 32 2.00 -16.37 1.16
N VAL A 33 1.07 -15.95 2.02
CA VAL A 33 -0.36 -16.25 1.89
C VAL A 33 -0.87 -15.78 0.52
N GLY A 34 -1.65 -16.63 -0.16
CA GLY A 34 -2.17 -16.37 -1.50
C GLY A 34 -1.17 -16.59 -2.63
N ALA A 35 0.07 -17.03 -2.36
CA ALA A 35 1.02 -17.36 -3.42
C ALA A 35 0.54 -18.58 -4.21
N ARG A 36 0.65 -18.51 -5.55
CA ARG A 36 0.42 -19.65 -6.44
C ARG A 36 1.70 -20.45 -6.52
N ILE A 37 1.60 -21.73 -6.17
CA ILE A 37 2.73 -22.66 -6.14
C ILE A 37 2.41 -23.92 -6.92
N VAL A 38 3.45 -24.60 -7.37
CA VAL A 38 3.40 -25.94 -7.97
C VAL A 38 4.25 -26.86 -7.12
N ALA A 39 3.63 -27.88 -6.55
CA ALA A 39 4.31 -28.96 -5.85
C ALA A 39 4.50 -30.14 -6.81
N GLU A 40 5.75 -30.52 -7.05
CA GLU A 40 6.15 -31.67 -7.85
C GLU A 40 6.67 -32.78 -6.90
N LYS A 41 6.01 -33.94 -6.96
CA LYS A 41 6.39 -35.15 -6.22
C LYS A 41 7.53 -35.87 -6.93
N LEU A 42 8.17 -36.84 -6.26
CA LEU A 42 9.26 -37.64 -6.83
C LEU A 42 8.85 -38.49 -8.03
N ASP A 43 7.57 -38.83 -8.15
CA ASP A 43 6.98 -39.55 -9.29
C ASP A 43 6.72 -38.65 -10.50
N GLY A 44 7.01 -37.35 -10.41
CA GLY A 44 6.74 -36.35 -11.44
C GLY A 44 5.32 -35.79 -11.41
N THR A 45 4.46 -36.23 -10.49
CA THR A 45 3.10 -35.69 -10.34
C THR A 45 3.17 -34.23 -9.88
N ARG A 46 2.45 -33.36 -10.58
CA ARG A 46 2.40 -31.91 -10.30
C ARG A 46 1.04 -31.51 -9.76
N ILE A 47 1.04 -30.72 -8.69
CA ILE A 47 -0.15 -30.23 -8.03
C ILE A 47 -0.04 -28.71 -7.91
N GLU A 48 -0.99 -27.99 -8.50
CA GLU A 48 -1.11 -26.55 -8.32
C GLU A 48 -1.86 -26.25 -7.03
N LEU A 49 -1.29 -25.37 -6.20
CA LEU A 49 -1.83 -25.01 -4.89
C LEU A 49 -1.73 -23.50 -4.69
N ILE A 50 -2.57 -22.99 -3.81
CA ILE A 50 -2.50 -21.62 -3.30
C ILE A 50 -2.19 -21.71 -1.82
N VAL A 51 -1.22 -20.92 -1.35
CA VAL A 51 -0.89 -20.87 0.09
C VAL A 51 -2.11 -20.34 0.85
N PRO A 52 -2.65 -21.12 1.79
CA PRO A 52 -3.89 -20.75 2.48
C PRO A 52 -3.60 -19.72 3.60
N PRO A 53 -4.64 -19.14 4.23
CA PRO A 53 -4.48 -18.11 5.27
C PRO A 53 -3.63 -18.52 6.48
N GLU A 54 -3.51 -19.82 6.74
CA GLU A 54 -2.68 -20.39 7.80
C GLU A 54 -1.17 -20.29 7.50
N GLY A 55 -0.80 -19.88 6.27
CA GLY A 55 0.59 -19.65 5.87
C GLY A 55 1.41 -20.90 5.61
N SER A 56 0.80 -22.09 5.67
CA SER A 56 1.44 -23.37 5.42
C SER A 56 0.63 -24.27 4.49
N VAL A 57 1.32 -25.08 3.70
CA VAL A 57 0.73 -25.96 2.69
C VAL A 57 0.99 -27.42 3.06
N THR A 58 -0.05 -28.24 3.06
CA THR A 58 0.06 -29.68 3.30
C THR A 58 -0.14 -30.44 2.00
N VAL A 59 0.84 -31.26 1.62
CA VAL A 59 0.75 -32.14 0.46
C VAL A 59 0.67 -33.59 0.95
N ARG A 60 -0.37 -34.30 0.52
CA ARG A 60 -0.60 -35.70 0.84
C ARG A 60 0.06 -36.62 -0.17
N GLU A 61 0.34 -37.84 0.26
CA GLU A 61 0.93 -38.93 -0.53
C GLU A 61 2.26 -38.52 -1.16
N VAL A 62 3.21 -38.14 -0.32
CA VAL A 62 4.54 -37.70 -0.70
C VAL A 62 5.54 -38.79 -0.34
N PRO A 63 5.99 -39.61 -1.32
CA PRO A 63 7.02 -40.59 -1.08
C PRO A 63 8.27 -39.94 -0.48
N LEU A 64 8.77 -40.49 0.62
CA LEU A 64 9.94 -39.99 1.37
C LEU A 64 9.78 -38.57 1.95
N GLY A 65 8.60 -37.96 1.84
CA GLY A 65 8.34 -36.58 2.26
C GLY A 65 9.13 -35.52 1.47
N VAL A 66 9.70 -35.87 0.32
CA VAL A 66 10.48 -34.95 -0.53
C VAL A 66 9.58 -34.34 -1.61
N LEU A 67 9.58 -33.02 -1.71
CA LEU A 67 8.82 -32.25 -2.69
C LEU A 67 9.71 -31.23 -3.36
N LYS A 68 9.51 -31.02 -4.65
CA LYS A 68 10.03 -29.85 -5.35
C LYS A 68 8.92 -28.82 -5.45
N ILE A 69 9.11 -27.67 -4.81
CA ILE A 69 8.12 -26.58 -4.80
C ILE A 69 8.62 -25.46 -5.69
N THR A 70 7.79 -25.07 -6.64
CA THR A 70 7.98 -23.88 -7.46
C THR A 70 6.97 -22.83 -7.06
N VAL A 71 7.44 -21.70 -6.55
CA VAL A 71 6.64 -20.49 -6.31
C VAL A 71 6.51 -19.74 -7.62
N VAL A 72 5.33 -19.82 -8.24
CA VAL A 72 5.07 -19.23 -9.56
C VAL A 72 4.88 -17.72 -9.43
N SER A 73 3.96 -17.31 -8.56
CA SER A 73 3.63 -15.90 -8.38
C SER A 73 3.11 -15.61 -6.97
N TRP A 74 3.33 -14.40 -6.48
CA TRP A 74 2.73 -13.90 -5.24
C TRP A 74 2.23 -12.47 -5.44
N LYS A 75 1.03 -12.17 -4.94
CA LYS A 75 0.32 -10.92 -5.22
C LYS A 75 0.24 -10.60 -6.72
N GLU A 76 -0.03 -11.62 -7.52
CA GLU A 76 -0.04 -11.55 -8.99
C GLU A 76 1.30 -11.18 -9.67
N VAL A 77 2.39 -11.06 -8.91
CA VAL A 77 3.72 -10.77 -9.44
C VAL A 77 4.51 -12.09 -9.61
N PRO A 78 5.13 -12.34 -10.77
CA PRO A 78 5.95 -13.53 -10.98
C PRO A 78 7.14 -13.59 -10.01
N VAL A 79 7.36 -14.76 -9.41
CA VAL A 79 8.50 -15.04 -8.53
C VAL A 79 9.42 -16.07 -9.19
N ASN A 80 8.85 -17.14 -9.76
CA ASN A 80 9.56 -18.23 -10.45
C ASN A 80 10.73 -18.83 -9.65
N TYR A 81 10.55 -19.00 -8.33
CA TYR A 81 11.55 -19.58 -7.45
C TYR A 81 11.28 -21.08 -7.24
N THR A 82 12.31 -21.92 -7.33
CA THR A 82 12.17 -23.37 -7.11
C THR A 82 13.10 -23.83 -5.99
N CYS A 83 12.57 -24.68 -5.12
CA CYS A 83 13.29 -25.27 -4.00
C CYS A 83 12.87 -26.74 -3.79
N VAL A 84 13.70 -27.49 -3.07
CA VAL A 84 13.38 -28.84 -2.63
C VAL A 84 13.14 -28.81 -1.13
N VAL A 85 11.98 -29.31 -0.73
CA VAL A 85 11.51 -29.40 0.64
C VAL A 85 11.58 -30.86 1.09
N THR A 86 12.03 -31.07 2.32
CA THR A 86 12.10 -32.38 2.97
C THR A 86 11.47 -32.28 4.35
N PRO A 87 11.19 -33.40 5.04
CA PRO A 87 10.66 -33.36 6.40
C PRO A 87 11.58 -32.65 7.41
N LEU A 88 12.88 -32.55 7.09
CA LEU A 88 13.88 -31.85 7.90
C LEU A 88 13.96 -30.35 7.57
N ASN A 89 13.41 -29.91 6.45
CA ASN A 89 13.44 -28.53 5.97
C ASN A 89 12.07 -28.11 5.43
N SER A 90 11.06 -28.11 6.31
CA SER A 90 9.68 -27.77 5.99
C SER A 90 9.40 -26.26 5.95
N THR A 91 10.38 -25.42 6.27
CA THR A 91 10.24 -23.95 6.24
C THR A 91 11.24 -23.36 5.25
N VAL A 92 10.74 -22.69 4.22
CA VAL A 92 11.58 -22.12 3.16
C VAL A 92 11.41 -20.60 3.11
N ALA A 93 12.51 -19.88 3.23
CA ALA A 93 12.58 -18.46 2.92
C ALA A 93 12.74 -18.28 1.40
N VAL A 94 11.76 -17.68 0.76
CA VAL A 94 11.77 -17.40 -0.67
C VAL A 94 12.61 -16.14 -0.91
N PRO A 95 13.66 -16.22 -1.74
CA PRO A 95 14.53 -15.08 -2.03
C PRO A 95 13.80 -14.06 -2.91
N LYS A 96 14.39 -12.86 -3.03
CA LYS A 96 13.89 -11.77 -3.88
C LYS A 96 12.48 -11.30 -3.51
N ILE A 97 12.14 -11.36 -2.23
CA ILE A 97 10.94 -10.74 -1.68
C ILE A 97 11.41 -9.67 -0.72
N HIS A 98 11.23 -8.41 -1.10
CA HIS A 98 11.83 -7.28 -0.41
C HIS A 98 10.78 -6.45 0.31
N ARG A 99 11.23 -5.82 1.40
CA ARG A 99 10.44 -4.86 2.15
C ARG A 99 10.43 -3.53 1.40
N LEU A 100 9.24 -3.00 1.12
CA LEU A 100 9.02 -1.66 0.59
C LEU A 100 8.36 -0.80 1.66
N ALA A 101 9.02 0.30 2.03
CA ALA A 101 8.43 1.34 2.88
C ALA A 101 7.99 2.53 2.02
N VAL A 102 6.70 2.79 1.99
CA VAL A 102 6.09 3.94 1.32
C VAL A 102 5.90 5.05 2.35
N SER A 103 6.50 6.21 2.10
CA SER A 103 6.28 7.42 2.90
C SER A 103 5.44 8.41 2.10
N VAL A 104 4.22 8.66 2.56
CA VAL A 104 3.29 9.61 1.99
C VAL A 104 3.42 10.93 2.72
N VAL A 105 3.86 11.97 2.01
CA VAL A 105 4.13 13.29 2.60
C VAL A 105 3.38 14.39 1.86
N GLY A 106 3.05 15.47 2.56
CA GLY A 106 2.49 16.68 1.97
C GLY A 106 3.56 17.65 1.46
N ALA A 107 3.13 18.81 0.99
CA ALA A 107 3.98 19.81 0.35
C ALA A 107 5.07 20.40 1.29
N ARG A 108 4.89 20.31 2.61
CA ARG A 108 5.87 20.77 3.61
C ARG A 108 6.70 19.62 4.18
N GLY A 109 6.63 18.43 3.57
CA GLY A 109 7.30 17.22 4.06
C GLY A 109 6.63 16.60 5.30
N GLN A 110 5.45 17.08 5.69
CA GLN A 110 4.69 16.49 6.79
C GLN A 110 4.11 15.14 6.38
N GLY A 111 4.18 14.13 7.25
CA GLY A 111 3.52 12.84 7.02
C GLY A 111 2.00 12.99 6.89
N LEU A 112 1.41 12.32 5.91
CA LEU A 112 -0.04 12.32 5.70
C LEU A 112 -0.62 10.99 6.19
N GLY A 113 -1.06 10.98 7.45
CA GLY A 113 -1.65 9.79 8.04
C GLY A 113 -2.98 9.41 7.42
N ARG A 114 -3.32 8.12 7.41
CA ARG A 114 -4.52 7.57 6.76
C ARG A 114 -4.57 7.76 5.23
N ALA A 115 -3.47 8.16 4.59
CA ALA A 115 -3.40 8.20 3.15
C ALA A 115 -3.58 6.80 2.55
N ALA A 116 -4.35 6.70 1.47
CA ALA A 116 -4.50 5.47 0.72
C ALA A 116 -3.24 5.22 -0.12
N VAL A 117 -2.72 4.00 -0.09
CA VAL A 117 -1.58 3.57 -0.91
C VAL A 117 -2.02 2.41 -1.78
N GLU A 118 -1.80 2.53 -3.09
CA GLU A 118 -2.00 1.46 -4.05
C GLU A 118 -0.67 1.17 -4.76
N ILE A 119 -0.31 -0.10 -4.87
CA ILE A 119 0.90 -0.51 -5.58
C ILE A 119 0.48 -1.24 -6.83
N VAL A 120 0.98 -0.78 -7.96
CA VAL A 120 0.60 -1.24 -9.29
C VAL A 120 1.78 -1.96 -9.93
N TYR A 121 1.52 -3.16 -10.43
CA TYR A 121 2.44 -3.94 -11.27
C TYR A 121 1.74 -4.21 -12.60
N ASP A 122 2.42 -3.92 -13.71
CA ASP A 122 1.91 -4.15 -15.07
C ASP A 122 0.46 -3.64 -15.30
N GLY A 123 0.17 -2.43 -14.78
CA GLY A 123 -1.14 -1.80 -14.90
C GLY A 123 -2.23 -2.34 -13.96
N ARG A 124 -1.94 -3.34 -13.10
CA ARG A 124 -2.89 -3.92 -12.14
C ARG A 124 -2.50 -3.59 -10.71
N VAL A 125 -3.50 -3.33 -9.86
CA VAL A 125 -3.28 -3.10 -8.43
C VAL A 125 -2.98 -4.44 -7.76
N VAL A 126 -1.77 -4.60 -7.24
CA VAL A 126 -1.29 -5.83 -6.58
C VAL A 126 -1.30 -5.74 -5.06
N GLU A 127 -1.32 -4.52 -4.51
CA GLU A 127 -1.38 -4.28 -3.08
C GLU A 127 -2.18 -3.00 -2.81
N ARG A 128 -2.96 -3.03 -1.72
CA ARG A 128 -3.59 -1.83 -1.14
C ARG A 128 -3.25 -1.71 0.34
N GLY A 129 -3.05 -0.48 0.76
CA GLY A 129 -2.69 -0.14 2.13
C GLY A 129 -3.24 1.21 2.56
N VAL A 130 -3.16 1.44 3.86
CA VAL A 130 -3.43 2.73 4.48
C VAL A 130 -2.20 3.11 5.29
N ALA A 131 -1.71 4.33 5.10
CA ALA A 131 -0.58 4.84 5.85
C ALA A 131 -0.93 5.05 7.33
N ASP A 132 0.03 4.78 8.21
CA ASP A 132 -0.05 5.07 9.65
C ASP A 132 -0.10 6.57 9.94
N GLU A 133 -0.19 6.96 11.21
CA GLU A 133 -0.26 8.38 11.61
C GLU A 133 0.95 9.23 11.16
N ALA A 134 2.11 8.60 10.96
CA ALA A 134 3.31 9.27 10.45
C ALA A 134 3.36 9.33 8.91
N GLY A 135 2.34 8.83 8.22
CA GLY A 135 2.30 8.74 6.76
C GLY A 135 3.16 7.61 6.21
N SER A 136 3.45 6.57 6.98
CA SER A 136 4.24 5.42 6.55
C SER A 136 3.36 4.18 6.31
N TYR A 137 3.63 3.46 5.23
CA TYR A 137 3.04 2.16 4.92
C TYR A 137 4.14 1.18 4.54
N VAL A 138 4.09 -0.03 5.08
CA VAL A 138 5.14 -1.04 4.89
C VAL A 138 4.52 -2.33 4.38
N THR A 139 5.10 -2.89 3.33
CA THR A 139 4.68 -4.19 2.78
C THR A 139 5.86 -4.96 2.22
N PHE A 140 5.65 -6.24 1.93
CA PHE A 140 6.58 -7.10 1.22
C PHE A 140 6.05 -7.39 -0.18
N LEU A 141 6.96 -7.33 -1.15
CA LEU A 141 6.68 -7.54 -2.57
C LEU A 141 7.83 -8.29 -3.23
N PRO A 142 7.55 -9.12 -4.26
CA PRO A 142 8.60 -9.68 -5.10
C PRO A 142 9.49 -8.61 -5.76
N ALA A 143 10.69 -8.99 -6.18
CA ALA A 143 11.58 -8.08 -6.88
C ALA A 143 11.04 -7.76 -8.27
N ALA A 144 10.60 -6.52 -8.48
CA ALA A 144 10.06 -6.03 -9.75
C ALA A 144 10.00 -4.49 -9.79
N SER A 145 9.60 -3.94 -10.94
CA SER A 145 9.27 -2.52 -11.09
C SER A 145 7.79 -2.27 -10.78
N TYR A 146 7.52 -1.32 -9.89
CA TYR A 146 6.18 -0.95 -9.46
C TYR A 146 5.89 0.53 -9.70
N VAL A 147 4.61 0.87 -9.78
CA VAL A 147 4.12 2.24 -9.65
C VAL A 147 3.36 2.33 -8.33
N VAL A 148 3.86 3.14 -7.41
CA VAL A 148 3.21 3.42 -6.14
C VAL A 148 2.35 4.66 -6.31
N ARG A 149 1.05 4.52 -6.08
CA ARG A 149 0.07 5.60 -6.08
C ARG A 149 -0.34 5.89 -4.65
N ALA A 150 -0.32 7.15 -4.26
CA ALA A 150 -0.82 7.59 -2.97
C ALA A 150 -1.93 8.63 -3.15
N GLY A 151 -2.93 8.57 -2.28
CA GLY A 151 -4.08 9.47 -2.28
C GLY A 151 -4.42 9.98 -0.89
N TYR A 152 -4.66 11.29 -0.78
CA TYR A 152 -5.11 11.94 0.45
C TYR A 152 -6.00 13.14 0.15
N GLY A 153 -7.18 13.22 0.76
CA GLY A 153 -8.07 14.39 0.65
C GLY A 153 -8.39 14.81 -0.79
N GLY A 154 -8.55 13.85 -1.70
CA GLY A 154 -8.81 14.10 -3.12
C GLY A 154 -7.59 14.46 -3.97
N LYS A 155 -6.39 14.59 -3.36
CA LYS A 155 -5.12 14.75 -4.07
C LYS A 155 -4.48 13.38 -4.28
N THR A 156 -3.84 13.18 -5.43
CA THR A 156 -3.15 11.93 -5.77
C THR A 156 -1.79 12.21 -6.38
N ALA A 157 -0.82 11.35 -6.10
CA ALA A 157 0.49 11.36 -6.74
C ALA A 157 0.95 9.92 -6.99
N GLU A 158 1.82 9.74 -7.98
CA GLU A 158 2.40 8.43 -8.29
C GLU A 158 3.91 8.51 -8.48
N LYS A 159 4.59 7.42 -8.16
CA LYS A 159 6.04 7.29 -8.31
C LYS A 159 6.43 5.88 -8.70
N ARG A 160 7.32 5.76 -9.67
CA ARG A 160 7.90 4.48 -10.06
C ARG A 160 9.01 4.08 -9.09
N VAL A 161 9.08 2.80 -8.74
CA VAL A 161 10.12 2.21 -7.90
C VAL A 161 10.57 0.88 -8.50
N ASP A 162 11.88 0.67 -8.55
CA ASP A 162 12.50 -0.58 -8.99
C ASP A 162 13.01 -1.34 -7.77
N LEU A 163 12.22 -2.29 -7.28
CA LEU A 163 12.47 -2.99 -6.02
C LEU A 163 13.42 -4.16 -6.21
N ALA A 164 14.73 -3.91 -6.23
CA ALA A 164 15.77 -4.95 -6.31
C ALA A 164 16.33 -5.37 -4.93
N ALA A 165 16.08 -4.56 -3.89
CA ALA A 165 16.51 -4.74 -2.51
C ALA A 165 15.50 -4.04 -1.59
N PRO A 166 15.58 -4.17 -0.25
CA PRO A 166 14.74 -3.38 0.64
C PRO A 166 14.88 -1.88 0.36
N ASP A 167 13.77 -1.18 0.17
CA ASP A 167 13.78 0.22 -0.29
C ASP A 167 12.72 1.07 0.42
N ARG A 168 12.92 2.40 0.38
CA ARG A 168 11.99 3.41 0.84
C ARG A 168 11.67 4.39 -0.27
N VAL A 169 10.39 4.50 -0.61
CA VAL A 169 9.88 5.45 -1.59
C VAL A 169 9.06 6.54 -0.92
N THR A 170 9.44 7.80 -1.15
CA THR A 170 8.64 8.96 -0.73
C THR A 170 7.75 9.43 -1.89
N VAL A 171 6.46 9.51 -1.64
CA VAL A 171 5.43 10.06 -2.54
C VAL A 171 4.91 11.36 -1.94
N GLN A 172 5.17 12.47 -2.61
CA GLN A 172 4.77 13.80 -2.15
C GLN A 172 3.47 14.24 -2.84
N LEU A 173 2.48 14.63 -2.05
CA LEU A 173 1.21 15.18 -2.51
C LEU A 173 1.21 16.70 -2.30
N ASP A 174 0.50 17.43 -3.17
CA ASP A 174 0.24 18.86 -3.00
C ASP A 174 -0.87 19.09 -1.96
N VAL A 175 -0.53 18.74 -0.71
CA VAL A 175 -1.32 18.99 0.49
C VAL A 175 -0.48 19.87 1.39
N PHE A 176 -0.87 21.13 1.51
CA PHE A 176 -0.17 22.12 2.30
C PHE A 176 -0.71 22.18 3.74
N ALA A 177 -2.03 22.28 3.87
CA ALA A 177 -2.72 22.37 5.15
C ALA A 177 -4.01 21.57 5.14
N GLU A 178 -4.49 21.21 6.32
CA GLU A 178 -5.82 20.61 6.50
C GLU A 178 -6.63 21.48 7.45
N VAL A 179 -7.81 21.91 6.99
CA VAL A 179 -8.71 22.76 7.76
C VAL A 179 -10.10 22.12 7.73
N GLY A 180 -10.61 21.72 8.89
CA GLY A 180 -11.92 21.09 9.00
C GLY A 180 -12.08 19.78 8.22
N GLY A 181 -11.00 18.98 8.10
CA GLY A 181 -10.99 17.73 7.33
C GLY A 181 -10.81 17.90 5.82
N ILE A 182 -10.64 19.13 5.33
CA ILE A 182 -10.40 19.43 3.92
C ILE A 182 -8.91 19.66 3.70
N ALA A 183 -8.30 18.83 2.86
CA ALA A 183 -6.92 18.98 2.44
C ALA A 183 -6.80 20.10 1.39
N LEU A 184 -6.05 21.14 1.72
CA LEU A 184 -5.81 22.30 0.87
C LEU A 184 -4.40 22.23 0.28
N SER A 185 -4.32 22.42 -1.03
CA SER A 185 -3.08 22.62 -1.78
C SER A 185 -2.46 23.99 -1.52
N SER A 186 -1.21 24.15 -1.93
CA SER A 186 -0.48 25.40 -1.80
C SER A 186 -1.20 26.56 -2.52
N GLY A 187 -1.74 26.29 -3.72
CA GLY A 187 -2.50 27.27 -4.50
C GLY A 187 -3.83 27.66 -3.85
N GLU A 188 -4.57 26.70 -3.29
CA GLU A 188 -5.82 26.96 -2.57
C GLU A 188 -5.59 27.83 -1.34
N VAL A 189 -4.54 27.55 -0.56
CA VAL A 189 -4.18 28.38 0.61
C VAL A 189 -3.78 29.80 0.19
N MET A 190 -2.95 29.95 -0.85
CA MET A 190 -2.57 31.28 -1.34
C MET A 190 -3.76 32.06 -1.89
N GLY A 191 -4.69 31.38 -2.57
CA GLY A 191 -5.94 31.98 -3.04
C GLY A 191 -6.81 32.48 -1.90
N LEU A 192 -6.96 31.70 -0.82
CA LEU A 192 -7.70 32.11 0.38
C LEU A 192 -7.05 33.30 1.09
N ILE A 193 -5.72 33.33 1.21
CA ILE A 193 -4.99 34.46 1.80
C ILE A 193 -5.17 35.72 0.94
N ALA A 194 -5.02 35.61 -0.38
CA ALA A 194 -5.21 36.74 -1.30
C ALA A 194 -6.64 37.27 -1.24
N LEU A 195 -7.64 36.39 -1.19
CA LEU A 195 -9.04 36.76 -1.03
C LEU A 195 -9.28 37.49 0.30
N ALA A 196 -8.74 36.96 1.40
CA ALA A 196 -8.85 37.59 2.72
C ALA A 196 -8.20 38.98 2.77
N ALA A 197 -7.06 39.17 2.08
CA ALA A 197 -6.40 40.46 1.96
C ALA A 197 -7.16 41.46 1.04
N LEU A 198 -7.93 40.97 0.07
CA LEU A 198 -8.74 41.80 -0.82
C LEU A 198 -9.97 42.39 -0.12
N ILE A 199 -10.57 41.66 0.82
CA ILE A 199 -11.77 42.10 1.55
C ILE A 199 -11.62 43.49 2.20
N PRO A 200 -10.59 43.78 3.03
CA PRO A 200 -10.44 45.10 3.64
C PRO A 200 -10.20 46.21 2.60
N LEU A 201 -9.53 45.90 1.48
CA LEU A 201 -9.35 46.87 0.39
C LEU A 201 -10.70 47.24 -0.23
N VAL A 202 -11.55 46.24 -0.53
CA VAL A 202 -12.89 46.47 -1.07
C VAL A 202 -13.75 47.24 -0.07
N LEU A 203 -13.73 46.86 1.22
CA LEU A 203 -14.45 47.58 2.26
C LEU A 203 -13.96 49.02 2.41
N PHE A 204 -12.66 49.27 2.27
CA PHE A 204 -12.10 50.62 2.28
C PHE A 204 -12.60 51.45 1.11
N VAL A 205 -12.60 50.90 -0.12
CA VAL A 205 -13.15 51.58 -1.30
C VAL A 205 -14.63 51.91 -1.10
N ILE A 206 -15.43 50.95 -0.63
CA ILE A 206 -16.85 51.16 -0.34
C ILE A 206 -17.04 52.27 0.72
N ALA A 207 -16.26 52.21 1.82
CA ALA A 207 -16.33 53.21 2.89
C ALA A 207 -15.89 54.60 2.41
N TYR A 208 -14.86 54.66 1.57
CA TYR A 208 -14.35 55.89 0.97
C TYR A 208 -15.38 56.52 0.02
N GLU A 209 -15.95 55.74 -0.89
CA GLU A 209 -17.02 56.19 -1.80
C GLU A 209 -18.25 56.66 -1.02
N TYR A 210 -18.65 55.90 0.00
CA TYR A 210 -19.74 56.28 0.89
C TYR A 210 -19.46 57.59 1.62
N ALA A 211 -18.26 57.77 2.17
CA ALA A 211 -17.86 59.01 2.85
C ALA A 211 -17.88 60.22 1.90
N GLN A 212 -17.40 60.05 0.66
CA GLN A 212 -17.43 61.10 -0.36
C GLN A 212 -18.86 61.46 -0.77
N TRP A 213 -19.71 60.47 -1.03
CA TRP A 213 -21.12 60.69 -1.36
C TRP A 213 -21.87 61.40 -0.22
N ARG A 214 -21.61 60.99 1.03
CA ARG A 214 -22.18 61.64 2.22
C ARG A 214 -21.75 63.11 2.33
N ARG A 215 -20.46 63.41 2.17
CA ARG A 215 -19.94 64.80 2.20
C ARG A 215 -20.64 65.68 1.16
N LYS A 216 -20.80 65.20 -0.07
CA LYS A 216 -21.51 65.92 -1.14
C LYS A 216 -22.97 66.22 -0.79
N ARG A 217 -23.68 65.28 -0.14
CA ARG A 217 -25.07 65.53 0.30
C ARG A 217 -25.17 66.54 1.43
N VAL A 218 -24.28 66.48 2.43
CA VAL A 218 -24.31 67.42 3.56
C VAL A 218 -24.04 68.86 3.09
N LEU A 219 -23.07 69.06 2.20
CA LEU A 219 -22.78 70.39 1.64
C LEU A 219 -23.96 70.98 0.86
N LYS A 220 -24.71 70.15 0.11
CA LYS A 220 -25.94 70.58 -0.58
C LYS A 220 -27.05 71.01 0.38
N VAL A 221 -27.15 70.40 1.56
CA VAL A 221 -28.17 70.75 2.56
C VAL A 221 -27.79 72.01 3.34
N VAL A 222 -26.51 72.22 3.61
CA VAL A 222 -26.00 73.42 4.31
C VAL A 222 -25.98 74.65 3.40
N ALA A 223 -25.72 74.48 2.10
CA ALA A 223 -25.74 75.56 1.11
C ALA A 223 -27.16 75.86 0.56
N GLY A 224 -28.17 75.89 1.42
CA GLY A 224 -29.57 76.18 1.05
C GLY A 224 -29.73 77.41 0.14
N PRO A 225 -30.82 77.48 -0.65
CA PRO A 225 -30.94 78.42 -1.77
C PRO A 225 -30.77 79.85 -1.27
N GLN A 226 -29.78 80.55 -1.82
CA GLN A 226 -29.66 81.99 -1.59
C GLN A 226 -30.86 82.67 -2.25
N SER A 227 -31.68 83.32 -1.42
CA SER A 227 -32.80 84.18 -1.79
C SER A 227 -32.37 85.32 -2.70
#